data_AF-A0A6N8EZ02-F1
#
_entry.id   AF-A0A6N8EZ02-F1
#
_cell.length_a   1.000
_cell.length_b   1.000
_cell.length_c   1.000
_cell.angle_alpha   90.00
_cell.angle_beta   90.00
_cell.angle_gamma   90.00
#
_symmetry.space_group_name_H-M   'P 1'
#
loop_
_entity.id
_entity.type
_entity.pdbx_description
1 polymer ?
#
loop_
_entity_poly.entity_id
_entity_poly.type
_entity_poly.pdbx_seq_one_letter_code
_entity_poly.pdbx_strand_id
1 'polypeptide(L)'
;MFKELEEFKAVSKELEDRLSKARSELWDKQNKHSQLKRDYNTMIEEDATGVKQYSLNDLNKAKKRIEELEEEIEFARQRVERLEAGKTERLASLIESVRQGAKTRANELNGVLTGVFDEVRGYRSKTLLSLQRAYNEAYGELSKLTDELQRADREAGLKVDWRFLGIDIREVFHDDMKTGKIGILPNFDEINRAANLGEVPDWVYEFEVSSIHKN
;
A
#
# COMPACT_ATOMS: atom_id res chain seq x y z
N MET A 1 -8.89 -7.09 -6.58
CA MET A 1 -9.61 -6.36 -5.52
C MET A 1 -10.62 -7.35 -4.92
N PHE A 2 -10.98 -7.26 -3.64
CA PHE A 2 -11.93 -8.21 -3.03
C PHE A 2 -13.37 -7.70 -3.13
N LYS A 3 -14.33 -8.63 -3.18
CA LYS A 3 -15.73 -8.39 -3.54
C LYS A 3 -16.39 -7.28 -2.70
N GLU A 4 -16.22 -7.31 -1.39
CA GLU A 4 -16.83 -6.36 -0.47
C GLU A 4 -16.35 -4.92 -0.73
N LEU A 5 -15.08 -4.74 -1.12
CA LEU A 5 -14.54 -3.43 -1.49
C LEU A 5 -15.09 -2.94 -2.84
N GLU A 6 -15.34 -3.84 -3.79
CA GLU A 6 -15.97 -3.49 -5.07
C GLU A 6 -17.42 -3.05 -4.87
N GLU A 7 -18.18 -3.77 -4.04
CA GLU A 7 -19.55 -3.41 -3.66
C GLU A 7 -19.61 -2.05 -2.96
N PHE A 8 -18.71 -1.81 -1.99
CA PHE A 8 -18.60 -0.51 -1.32
C PHE A 8 -18.34 0.63 -2.32
N LYS A 9 -17.41 0.44 -3.26
CA LYS A 9 -17.08 1.46 -4.28
C LYS A 9 -18.25 1.73 -5.21
N ALA A 10 -18.96 0.69 -5.65
CA ALA A 10 -20.12 0.84 -6.51
C ALA A 10 -21.22 1.65 -5.82
N VAL A 11 -21.54 1.30 -4.57
CA VAL A 11 -22.56 2.02 -3.77
C VAL A 11 -22.13 3.44 -3.46
N SER A 12 -20.86 3.66 -3.09
CA SER A 12 -20.33 5.01 -2.85
C SER A 12 -20.45 5.90 -4.08
N LYS A 13 -20.16 5.36 -5.27
CA LYS A 13 -20.28 6.10 -6.53
C LYS A 13 -21.73 6.44 -6.86
N GLU A 14 -22.64 5.48 -6.76
CA GLU A 14 -24.08 5.70 -6.99
C GLU A 14 -24.62 6.82 -6.09
N LEU A 15 -24.29 6.79 -4.79
CA LEU A 15 -24.75 7.77 -3.83
C LEU A 15 -24.15 9.16 -4.10
N GLU A 16 -22.87 9.24 -4.47
CA GLU A 16 -22.23 10.50 -4.84
C GLU A 16 -22.86 11.11 -6.09
N ASP A 17 -23.13 10.31 -7.12
CA ASP A 17 -23.76 10.76 -8.35
C ASP A 17 -25.17 11.32 -8.07
N ARG A 18 -25.94 10.66 -7.19
CA ARG A 18 -27.27 11.13 -6.79
C ARG A 18 -27.21 12.44 -5.99
N LEU A 19 -26.23 12.57 -5.11
CA LEU A 19 -26.04 13.73 -4.25
C LEU A 19 -25.53 14.94 -5.07
N SER A 20 -24.63 14.71 -6.00
CA SER A 20 -24.17 15.70 -6.99
C SER A 20 -25.33 16.27 -7.80
N LYS A 21 -26.19 15.41 -8.34
CA LYS A 21 -27.41 15.85 -9.06
C LYS A 21 -28.35 16.69 -8.19
N ALA A 22 -28.57 16.28 -6.93
CA ALA A 22 -29.43 17.01 -6.01
C ALA A 22 -28.85 18.38 -5.62
N ARG A 23 -27.52 18.47 -5.41
CA ARG A 23 -26.82 19.73 -5.16
C ARG A 23 -26.89 20.67 -6.37
N SER A 24 -26.73 20.13 -7.58
CA SER A 24 -26.88 20.92 -8.81
C SER A 24 -28.30 21.49 -8.93
N GLU A 25 -29.33 20.68 -8.66
CA GLU A 25 -30.73 21.13 -8.69
C GLU A 25 -30.98 22.24 -7.66
N LEU A 26 -30.47 22.09 -6.43
CA LEU A 26 -30.55 23.12 -5.39
C LEU A 26 -29.87 24.42 -5.84
N TRP A 27 -28.66 24.32 -6.40
CA TRP A 27 -27.90 25.47 -6.89
C TRP A 27 -28.61 26.21 -8.02
N ASP A 28 -29.18 25.48 -8.98
CA ASP A 28 -29.97 26.07 -10.08
C ASP A 28 -31.20 26.83 -9.56
N LYS A 29 -31.89 26.28 -8.55
CA LYS A 29 -33.04 26.95 -7.91
C LYS A 29 -32.60 28.21 -7.15
N GLN A 30 -31.51 28.14 -6.40
CA GLN A 30 -30.94 29.29 -5.67
C GLN A 30 -30.52 30.42 -6.62
N ASN A 31 -29.92 30.09 -7.76
CA ASN A 31 -29.56 31.07 -8.78
C ASN A 31 -30.79 31.71 -9.42
N LYS A 32 -31.81 30.90 -9.77
CA LYS A 32 -33.08 31.41 -10.31
C LYS A 32 -33.77 32.34 -9.32
N HIS A 33 -33.83 31.96 -8.04
CA HIS A 33 -34.38 32.82 -6.98
C HIS A 33 -33.61 34.12 -6.84
N SER A 34 -32.28 34.05 -6.81
CA SER A 34 -31.42 35.24 -6.72
C SER A 34 -31.62 36.19 -7.90
N GLN A 35 -31.75 35.65 -9.12
CA GLN A 35 -32.02 36.44 -10.32
C GLN A 35 -33.41 37.06 -10.27
N LEU A 36 -34.45 36.29 -9.96
CA LEU A 36 -35.83 36.80 -9.90
C LEU A 36 -35.99 37.89 -8.83
N LYS A 37 -35.27 37.75 -7.71
CA LYS A 37 -35.26 38.74 -6.63
C LYS A 37 -34.57 40.05 -7.06
N ARG A 38 -33.49 39.96 -7.85
CA ARG A 38 -32.87 41.15 -8.47
C ARG A 38 -33.83 41.80 -9.46
N ASP A 39 -34.41 41.02 -10.35
CA ASP A 39 -35.36 41.53 -11.36
C ASP A 39 -36.56 42.22 -10.70
N TYR A 40 -37.12 41.63 -9.63
CA TYR A 40 -38.20 42.22 -8.85
C TYR A 40 -37.81 43.55 -8.18
N ASN A 41 -36.61 43.62 -7.58
CA ASN A 41 -36.12 44.86 -6.99
C ASN A 41 -35.94 45.95 -8.06
N THR A 42 -35.39 45.60 -9.23
CA THR A 42 -35.28 46.52 -10.38
C THR A 42 -36.65 47.01 -10.83
N MET A 43 -37.66 46.13 -10.91
CA MET A 43 -39.03 46.52 -11.26
C MET A 43 -39.60 47.54 -10.28
N ILE A 44 -39.36 47.36 -8.97
CA ILE A 44 -39.80 48.33 -7.94
C ILE A 44 -39.08 49.68 -8.11
N GLU A 45 -37.76 49.67 -8.33
CA GLU A 45 -36.97 50.89 -8.50
C GLU A 45 -37.37 51.67 -9.75
N GLU A 46 -37.56 51.00 -10.88
CA GLU A 46 -38.01 51.60 -12.14
C GLU A 46 -39.42 52.19 -12.05
N ASP A 47 -40.33 51.53 -11.32
CA ASP A 47 -41.70 52.01 -11.08
C ASP A 47 -41.68 53.24 -10.15
N ALA A 48 -40.89 53.22 -9.08
CA ALA A 48 -40.76 54.31 -8.13
C ALA A 48 -40.08 55.56 -8.73
N THR A 49 -39.14 55.37 -9.65
CA THR A 49 -38.43 56.47 -10.33
C THR A 49 -39.17 56.97 -11.58
N GLY A 50 -40.26 56.30 -11.99
CA GLY A 50 -41.04 56.65 -13.17
C GLY A 50 -40.37 56.32 -14.50
N VAL A 51 -39.26 55.56 -14.49
CA VAL A 51 -38.54 55.12 -15.69
C VAL A 51 -39.40 54.16 -16.51
N LYS A 52 -40.14 53.28 -15.84
CA LYS A 52 -41.07 52.34 -16.48
C LYS A 52 -42.16 51.95 -15.50
N GLN A 53 -43.42 52.08 -15.92
CA GLN A 53 -44.56 51.68 -15.09
C GLN A 53 -44.86 50.20 -15.23
N TYR A 54 -44.98 49.52 -14.09
CA TYR A 54 -45.36 48.12 -14.01
C TYR A 54 -46.76 47.99 -13.42
N SER A 55 -47.54 47.00 -13.89
CA SER A 55 -48.85 46.75 -13.28
C SER A 55 -48.67 46.09 -11.91
N LEU A 56 -49.58 46.38 -10.98
CA LEU A 56 -49.68 45.67 -9.69
C LEU A 56 -49.75 44.14 -9.86
N ASN A 57 -50.34 43.68 -10.97
CA ASN A 57 -50.43 42.27 -11.30
C ASN A 57 -49.05 41.67 -11.62
N ASP A 58 -48.18 42.40 -12.34
CA ASP A 58 -46.84 41.92 -12.70
C ASP A 58 -45.92 41.85 -11.48
N LEU A 59 -45.98 42.85 -10.60
CA LEU A 59 -45.26 42.84 -9.32
C LEU A 59 -45.71 41.69 -8.43
N ASN A 60 -47.02 41.44 -8.33
CA ASN A 60 -47.56 40.33 -7.54
C ASN A 60 -47.19 38.96 -8.14
N LYS A 61 -47.14 38.82 -9.47
CA LYS A 61 -46.67 37.57 -10.12
C LYS A 61 -45.21 37.30 -9.80
N ALA A 62 -44.34 38.31 -9.92
CA ALA A 62 -42.93 38.18 -9.60
C ALA A 62 -42.73 37.80 -8.12
N LYS A 63 -43.41 38.51 -7.21
CA LYS A 63 -43.38 38.20 -5.77
C LYS A 63 -43.85 36.78 -5.46
N LYS A 64 -44.99 36.35 -6.01
CA LYS A 64 -45.50 34.99 -5.82
C LYS A 64 -44.52 33.93 -6.33
N ARG A 65 -43.86 34.19 -7.47
CA ARG A 65 -42.86 33.26 -8.00
C ARG A 65 -41.60 33.19 -7.14
N ILE A 66 -41.20 34.29 -6.49
CA ILE A 66 -40.12 34.29 -5.49
C ILE A 66 -40.50 33.40 -4.31
N GLU A 67 -41.71 33.57 -3.75
CA GLU A 67 -42.22 32.77 -2.63
C GLU A 67 -42.27 31.26 -2.99
N GLU A 68 -42.81 30.92 -4.17
CA GLU A 68 -42.80 29.53 -4.68
C GLU A 68 -41.37 28.96 -4.79
N LEU A 69 -40.42 29.77 -5.27
CA LEU A 69 -39.02 29.34 -5.37
C LEU A 69 -38.36 29.15 -4.00
N GLU A 70 -38.74 29.92 -2.97
CA GLU A 70 -38.25 29.73 -1.60
C GLU A 70 -38.68 28.38 -1.03
N GLU A 71 -39.95 28.00 -1.23
CA GLU A 71 -40.45 26.68 -0.85
C GLU A 71 -39.75 25.55 -1.63
N GLU A 72 -39.57 25.73 -2.94
CA GLU A 72 -38.86 24.75 -3.79
C GLU A 72 -37.39 24.58 -3.35
N ILE A 73 -36.71 25.67 -2.94
CA ILE A 73 -35.33 25.64 -2.42
C ILE A 73 -35.26 24.90 -1.10
N GLU A 74 -36.19 25.17 -0.18
CA GLU A 74 -36.22 24.52 1.12
C GLU A 74 -36.45 23.01 0.98
N PHE A 75 -37.37 22.59 0.10
CA PHE A 75 -37.56 21.17 -0.20
C PHE A 75 -36.30 20.53 -0.80
N ALA A 76 -35.63 21.22 -1.73
CA ALA A 76 -34.39 20.73 -2.34
C ALA A 76 -33.26 20.61 -1.30
N ARG A 77 -33.15 21.57 -0.37
CA ARG A 77 -32.17 21.52 0.73
C ARG A 77 -32.42 20.32 1.65
N GLN A 78 -33.65 20.13 2.12
CA GLN A 78 -34.02 18.97 2.95
C GLN A 78 -33.79 17.64 2.23
N ARG A 79 -33.94 17.61 0.91
CA ARG A 79 -33.63 16.42 0.11
C ARG A 79 -32.12 16.14 0.07
N VAL A 80 -31.28 17.16 -0.10
CA VAL A 80 -29.82 17.02 -0.04
C VAL A 80 -29.38 16.50 1.34
N GLU A 81 -29.90 17.09 2.42
CA GLU A 81 -29.59 16.67 3.80
C GLU A 81 -30.00 15.20 4.06
N ARG A 82 -31.19 14.80 3.60
CA ARG A 82 -31.64 13.39 3.70
C ARG A 82 -30.73 12.44 2.93
N LEU A 83 -30.26 12.83 1.74
CA LEU A 83 -29.34 12.02 0.95
C LEU A 83 -27.96 11.93 1.59
N GLU A 84 -27.46 13.02 2.19
CA GLU A 84 -26.20 13.05 2.94
C GLU A 84 -26.24 12.12 4.18
N ALA A 85 -27.31 12.20 4.96
CA ALA A 85 -27.53 11.33 6.10
C ALA A 85 -27.63 9.86 5.67
N GLY A 86 -28.47 9.57 4.66
CA GLY A 86 -28.65 8.21 4.14
C GLY A 86 -27.38 7.64 3.50
N LYS A 87 -26.54 8.48 2.88
CA LYS A 87 -25.22 8.06 2.38
C LYS A 87 -24.33 7.61 3.51
N THR A 88 -24.25 8.41 4.58
CA THR A 88 -23.41 8.12 5.74
C THR A 88 -23.81 6.81 6.39
N GLU A 89 -25.10 6.61 6.64
CA GLU A 89 -25.64 5.39 7.24
C GLU A 89 -25.37 4.15 6.37
N ARG A 90 -25.65 4.25 5.06
CA ARG A 90 -25.50 3.11 4.13
C ARG A 90 -24.04 2.74 3.88
N LEU A 91 -23.12 3.70 3.87
CA LEU A 91 -21.69 3.41 3.77
C LEU A 91 -21.13 2.87 5.10
N ALA A 92 -21.63 3.35 6.23
CA ALA A 92 -21.24 2.84 7.54
C ALA A 92 -21.62 1.37 7.75
N SER A 93 -22.74 0.89 7.19
CA SER A 93 -23.10 -0.52 7.27
C SER A 93 -22.22 -1.41 6.39
N LEU A 94 -21.69 -0.90 5.28
CA LEU A 94 -20.84 -1.65 4.35
C LEU A 94 -19.37 -1.68 4.79
N ILE A 95 -18.88 -0.66 5.49
CA ILE A 95 -17.45 -0.57 5.84
C ILE A 95 -16.99 -1.71 6.76
N GLU A 96 -17.89 -2.24 7.59
CA GLU A 96 -17.56 -3.34 8.48
C GLU A 96 -17.32 -4.65 7.70
N SER A 97 -18.16 -4.93 6.71
CA SER A 97 -17.93 -6.04 5.77
C SER A 97 -16.62 -5.86 4.99
N VAL A 98 -16.29 -4.64 4.58
CA VAL A 98 -15.01 -4.34 3.91
C VAL A 98 -13.81 -4.62 4.83
N ARG A 99 -13.89 -4.22 6.11
CA ARG A 99 -12.83 -4.49 7.10
C ARG A 99 -12.64 -5.98 7.33
N GLN A 100 -13.73 -6.73 7.43
CA GLN A 100 -13.67 -8.19 7.56
C GLN A 100 -13.08 -8.84 6.31
N GLY A 101 -13.51 -8.45 5.11
CA GLY A 101 -12.94 -8.92 3.85
C GLY A 101 -11.45 -8.63 3.73
N ALA A 102 -11.02 -7.42 4.12
CA ALA A 102 -9.60 -7.05 4.14
C ALA A 102 -8.79 -7.92 5.11
N LYS A 103 -9.32 -8.21 6.30
CA LYS A 103 -8.67 -9.10 7.28
C LYS A 103 -8.55 -10.52 6.75
N THR A 104 -9.60 -11.06 6.15
CA THR A 104 -9.57 -12.39 5.50
C THR A 104 -8.51 -12.43 4.41
N ARG A 105 -8.49 -11.43 3.52
CA ARG A 105 -7.51 -11.37 2.43
C ARG A 105 -6.07 -11.24 2.96
N ALA A 106 -5.85 -10.46 4.01
CA ALA A 106 -4.55 -10.36 4.66
C ALA A 106 -4.09 -11.71 5.24
N ASN A 107 -4.99 -12.45 5.88
CA ASN A 107 -4.69 -13.78 6.41
C ASN A 107 -4.36 -14.78 5.29
N GLU A 108 -5.08 -14.76 4.17
CA GLU A 108 -4.77 -15.59 3.00
C GLU A 108 -3.36 -15.30 2.47
N LEU A 109 -3.03 -14.02 2.28
CA LEU A 109 -1.70 -13.60 1.81
C LEU A 109 -0.60 -14.00 2.81
N ASN A 110 -0.88 -13.85 4.11
CA ASN A 110 0.04 -14.30 5.15
C ASN A 110 0.24 -15.82 5.12
N GLY A 111 -0.79 -16.59 4.79
CA GLY A 111 -0.70 -18.04 4.58
C GLY A 111 0.26 -18.40 3.44
N VAL A 112 0.16 -17.69 2.31
CA VAL A 112 1.10 -17.86 1.18
C VAL A 112 2.54 -17.55 1.60
N LEU A 113 2.75 -16.42 2.28
CA LEU A 113 4.08 -16.03 2.77
C LEU A 113 4.64 -17.02 3.79
N THR A 114 3.79 -17.59 4.64
CA THR A 114 4.22 -18.58 5.64
C THR A 114 4.83 -19.81 4.96
N GLY A 115 4.23 -20.28 3.85
CA GLY A 115 4.80 -21.38 3.06
C GLY A 115 6.21 -21.06 2.55
N VAL A 116 6.39 -19.86 1.97
CA VAL A 116 7.72 -19.40 1.51
C VAL A 116 8.70 -19.29 2.68
N PHE A 117 8.26 -18.78 3.84
CA PHE A 117 9.12 -18.71 5.02
C PHE A 117 9.55 -20.09 5.52
N ASP A 118 8.67 -21.09 5.48
CA ASP A 118 9.01 -22.46 5.84
C ASP A 118 9.99 -23.09 4.84
N GLU A 119 9.85 -22.82 3.54
CA GLU A 119 10.82 -23.23 2.53
C GLU A 119 12.20 -22.59 2.79
N VAL A 120 12.25 -21.28 3.04
CA VAL A 120 13.49 -20.56 3.37
C VAL A 120 14.13 -21.09 4.65
N ARG A 121 13.35 -21.39 5.69
CA ARG A 121 13.85 -22.05 6.91
C ARG A 121 14.43 -23.43 6.61
N GLY A 122 13.80 -24.18 5.70
CA GLY A 122 14.30 -25.46 5.20
C GLY A 122 15.66 -25.32 4.51
N TYR A 123 15.78 -24.38 3.57
CA TYR A 123 17.06 -24.08 2.92
C TYR A 123 18.13 -23.66 3.91
N ARG A 124 17.81 -22.75 4.83
CA ARG A 124 18.74 -22.31 5.89
C ARG A 124 19.25 -23.49 6.71
N SER A 125 18.37 -24.42 7.08
CA SER A 125 18.74 -25.62 7.85
C SER A 125 19.70 -26.52 7.06
N LYS A 126 19.43 -26.74 5.76
CA LYS A 126 20.32 -27.51 4.88
C LYS A 126 21.69 -26.85 4.73
N THR A 127 21.72 -25.53 4.50
CA THR A 127 22.97 -24.76 4.38
C THR A 127 23.82 -24.85 5.64
N LEU A 128 23.21 -24.69 6.82
CA LEU A 128 23.91 -24.81 8.10
C LEU A 128 24.49 -26.22 8.31
N LEU A 129 23.74 -27.27 7.97
CA LEU A 129 24.22 -28.65 8.07
C LEU A 129 25.38 -28.93 7.08
N SER A 130 25.30 -28.42 5.85
CA SER A 130 26.38 -28.54 4.87
C SER A 130 27.64 -27.82 5.32
N LEU A 131 27.51 -26.60 5.85
CA LEU A 131 28.63 -25.82 6.37
C LEU A 131 29.29 -26.54 7.56
N GLN A 132 28.49 -27.09 8.47
CA GLN A 132 29.00 -27.86 9.61
C GLN A 132 29.79 -29.10 9.17
N ARG A 133 29.28 -29.85 8.18
CA ARG A 133 29.97 -31.04 7.65
C ARG A 133 31.30 -30.66 7.00
N ALA A 134 31.29 -29.68 6.10
CA ALA A 134 32.49 -29.19 5.43
C ALA A 134 33.54 -28.67 6.44
N TYR A 135 33.08 -27.95 7.47
CA TYR A 135 33.97 -27.48 8.52
C TYR A 135 34.62 -28.63 9.29
N ASN A 136 33.83 -29.63 9.70
CA ASN A 136 34.35 -30.77 10.46
C ASN A 136 35.36 -31.59 9.64
N GLU A 137 35.10 -31.79 8.35
CA GLU A 137 36.01 -32.48 7.44
C GLU A 137 37.33 -31.70 7.30
N ALA A 138 37.26 -30.40 6.97
CA ALA A 138 38.44 -29.56 6.79
C ALA A 138 39.23 -29.36 8.11
N TYR A 139 38.54 -29.16 9.23
CA TYR A 139 39.17 -29.02 10.55
C TYR A 139 39.90 -30.30 10.97
N GLY A 140 39.31 -31.47 10.68
CA GLY A 140 39.96 -32.76 10.93
C GLY A 140 41.26 -32.93 10.16
N GLU A 141 41.27 -32.55 8.88
CA GLU A 141 42.48 -32.57 8.05
C GLU A 141 43.51 -31.53 8.52
N LEU A 142 43.09 -30.30 8.79
CA LEU A 142 43.97 -29.22 9.28
C LEU A 142 44.60 -29.55 10.63
N SER A 143 43.85 -30.20 11.53
CA SER A 143 44.39 -30.66 12.81
C SER A 143 45.48 -31.70 12.61
N LYS A 144 45.30 -32.66 11.70
CA LYS A 144 46.33 -33.67 11.39
C LYS A 144 47.56 -33.04 10.77
N LEU A 145 47.37 -32.15 9.79
CA LEU A 145 48.46 -31.43 9.14
C LEU A 145 49.24 -30.58 10.16
N THR A 146 48.52 -29.94 11.08
CA THR A 146 49.11 -29.19 12.19
C THR A 146 49.99 -30.08 13.06
N ASP A 147 49.49 -31.26 13.44
CA ASP A 147 50.24 -32.22 14.25
C ASP A 147 51.48 -32.75 13.53
N GLU A 148 51.37 -33.06 12.23
CA GLU A 148 52.48 -33.51 11.39
C GLU A 148 53.56 -32.44 11.24
N LEU A 149 53.16 -31.19 10.98
CA LEU A 149 54.08 -30.07 10.84
C LEU A 149 54.81 -29.78 12.16
N GLN A 150 54.12 -29.84 13.30
CA GLN A 150 54.75 -29.73 14.61
C GLN A 150 55.76 -30.85 14.88
N ARG A 151 55.52 -32.07 14.41
CA ARG A 151 56.49 -33.18 14.53
C ARG A 151 57.72 -32.89 13.68
N ALA A 152 57.54 -32.49 12.42
CA ALA A 152 58.62 -32.15 11.51
C ALA A 152 59.50 -30.99 12.05
N ASP A 153 58.89 -29.92 12.59
CA ASP A 153 59.62 -28.80 13.21
C ASP A 153 60.50 -29.25 14.38
N ARG A 154 59.97 -30.13 15.24
CA ARG A 154 60.72 -30.69 16.38
C ARG A 154 61.89 -31.55 15.91
N GLU A 155 61.68 -32.39 14.89
CA GLU A 155 62.74 -33.22 14.30
C GLU A 155 63.84 -32.37 13.66
N ALA A 156 63.47 -31.26 13.03
CA ALA A 156 64.41 -30.29 12.44
C ALA A 156 65.11 -29.38 13.47
N GLY A 157 64.74 -29.46 14.75
CA GLY A 157 65.31 -28.61 15.81
C GLY A 157 64.88 -27.14 15.73
N LEU A 158 63.81 -26.84 14.98
CA LEU A 158 63.25 -25.49 14.86
C LEU A 158 62.35 -25.17 16.06
N LYS A 159 62.36 -23.91 16.51
CA LYS A 159 61.34 -23.45 17.47
C LYS A 159 60.00 -23.37 16.73
N VAL A 160 58.99 -24.05 17.28
CA VAL A 160 57.60 -23.95 16.80
C VAL A 160 57.14 -22.51 16.97
N ASP A 161 57.10 -21.75 15.88
CA ASP A 161 56.69 -20.32 15.86
C ASP A 161 55.65 -20.07 14.77
N TRP A 162 54.59 -20.88 14.74
CA TRP A 162 53.53 -20.75 13.76
C TRP A 162 52.14 -20.82 14.42
N ARG A 163 51.19 -20.06 13.88
CA ARG A 163 49.80 -19.98 14.36
C ARG A 163 48.95 -21.04 13.68
N PHE A 164 48.12 -21.76 14.44
CA PHE A 164 47.17 -22.77 13.94
C PHE A 164 46.57 -22.39 12.58
N LEU A 165 46.62 -23.32 11.62
CA LEU A 165 45.99 -23.16 10.31
C LEU A 165 44.48 -23.31 10.50
N GLY A 166 43.81 -22.22 10.88
CA GLY A 166 42.37 -22.20 11.12
C GLY A 166 41.60 -21.71 9.90
N ILE A 167 40.45 -22.33 9.63
CA ILE A 167 39.41 -21.78 8.76
C ILE A 167 38.37 -21.10 9.64
N ASP A 168 38.06 -19.83 9.35
CA ASP A 168 36.93 -19.14 9.99
C ASP A 168 35.69 -19.26 9.10
N ILE A 169 34.78 -20.18 9.45
CA ILE A 169 33.53 -20.38 8.70
C ILE A 169 32.60 -19.18 8.76
N ARG A 170 32.81 -18.23 9.66
CA ARG A 170 31.95 -17.04 9.77
C ARG A 170 32.12 -16.10 8.59
N GLU A 171 33.22 -16.21 7.86
CA GLU A 171 33.49 -15.43 6.65
C GLU A 171 32.47 -15.67 5.54
N VAL A 172 31.74 -16.80 5.55
CA VAL A 172 30.72 -17.10 4.52
C VAL A 172 29.38 -16.37 4.77
N PHE A 173 29.16 -15.84 5.97
CA PHE A 173 27.87 -15.25 6.34
C PHE A 173 27.71 -13.81 5.85
N HIS A 174 28.81 -13.08 5.70
CA HIS A 174 28.79 -11.67 5.37
C HIS A 174 29.69 -11.40 4.17
N ASP A 175 29.40 -10.32 3.46
CA ASP A 175 30.25 -9.88 2.36
C ASP A 175 31.66 -9.60 2.87
N ASP A 176 32.65 -10.15 2.18
CA ASP A 176 34.04 -9.80 2.39
C ASP A 176 34.46 -8.72 1.39
N MET A 177 34.37 -7.48 1.84
CA MET A 177 34.73 -6.28 1.08
C MET A 177 36.20 -6.27 0.63
N LYS A 178 37.08 -7.09 1.23
CA LYS A 178 38.50 -7.16 0.83
C LYS A 178 38.73 -8.14 -0.32
N THR A 179 37.96 -9.22 -0.38
CA THR A 179 38.10 -10.24 -1.44
C THR A 179 37.02 -10.13 -2.52
N GLY A 180 36.03 -9.25 -2.35
CA GLY A 180 34.91 -9.08 -3.27
C GLY A 180 33.94 -10.27 -3.25
N LYS A 181 34.00 -11.11 -2.20
CA LYS A 181 33.11 -12.26 -2.06
C LYS A 181 31.80 -11.83 -1.40
N ILE A 182 30.71 -12.32 -1.97
CA ILE A 182 29.36 -12.08 -1.48
C ILE A 182 29.01 -13.16 -0.46
N GLY A 183 28.51 -12.74 0.69
CA GLY A 183 28.06 -13.63 1.76
C GLY A 183 26.69 -14.23 1.47
N ILE A 184 26.30 -15.25 2.23
CA ILE A 184 24.98 -15.90 2.04
C ILE A 184 23.81 -15.10 2.62
N LEU A 185 24.07 -14.07 3.43
CA LEU A 185 23.03 -13.25 4.04
C LEU A 185 22.81 -11.99 3.19
N PRO A 186 21.59 -11.76 2.71
CA PRO A 186 21.30 -10.54 1.99
C PRO A 186 21.45 -9.33 2.92
N ASN A 187 21.98 -8.23 2.39
CA ASN A 187 22.05 -6.98 3.12
C ASN A 187 20.69 -6.24 3.10
N PHE A 188 20.58 -5.19 3.92
CA PHE A 188 19.31 -4.48 4.10
C PHE A 188 18.80 -3.82 2.81
N ASP A 189 19.70 -3.33 1.96
CA ASP A 189 19.34 -2.66 0.71
C ASP A 189 18.85 -3.66 -0.34
N GLU A 190 19.39 -4.88 -0.34
CA GLU A 190 18.91 -5.98 -1.20
C GLU A 190 17.52 -6.45 -0.81
N ILE A 191 17.27 -6.59 0.51
CA ILE A 191 15.93 -6.93 1.02
C ILE A 191 14.92 -5.85 0.63
N ASN A 192 15.29 -4.57 0.78
CA ASN A 192 14.40 -3.46 0.45
C ASN A 192 14.12 -3.35 -1.06
N ARG A 193 15.12 -3.58 -1.92
CA ARG A 193 14.92 -3.60 -3.38
C ARG A 193 14.02 -4.75 -3.81
N ALA A 194 14.26 -5.96 -3.29
CA ALA A 194 13.42 -7.11 -3.59
C ALA A 194 11.97 -6.89 -3.13
N ALA A 195 11.77 -6.34 -1.92
CA ALA A 195 10.45 -6.10 -1.36
C ALA A 195 9.66 -4.98 -2.08
N ASN A 196 10.32 -3.89 -2.45
CA ASN A 196 9.63 -2.69 -2.97
C ASN A 196 9.63 -2.61 -4.49
N LEU A 197 10.67 -3.14 -5.15
CA LEU A 197 10.86 -3.04 -6.60
C LEU A 197 10.68 -4.39 -7.31
N GLY A 198 10.66 -5.50 -6.57
CA GLY A 198 10.63 -6.85 -7.17
C GLY A 198 11.94 -7.24 -7.87
N GLU A 199 13.02 -6.51 -7.58
CA GLU A 199 14.34 -6.71 -8.17
C GLU A 199 15.26 -7.40 -7.18
N VAL A 200 15.89 -8.50 -7.61
CA VAL A 200 16.97 -9.15 -6.86
C VAL A 200 18.33 -8.74 -7.43
N PRO A 201 19.39 -8.69 -6.62
CA PRO A 201 20.73 -8.36 -7.09
C PRO A 201 21.25 -9.32 -8.16
N ASP A 202 22.08 -8.82 -9.08
CA ASP A 202 22.61 -9.59 -10.22
C ASP A 202 23.33 -10.89 -9.79
N TRP A 203 24.03 -10.86 -8.65
CA TRP A 203 24.74 -12.03 -8.13
C TRP A 203 23.82 -13.20 -7.81
N VAL A 204 22.55 -12.97 -7.50
CA VAL A 204 21.57 -14.04 -7.23
C VAL A 204 21.41 -14.93 -8.45
N TYR A 205 21.43 -14.35 -9.66
CA TYR A 205 21.28 -15.07 -10.92
C TYR A 205 22.51 -15.94 -11.25
N GLU A 206 23.70 -15.58 -10.76
CA GLU A 206 24.91 -16.40 -10.93
C GLU A 206 24.75 -17.79 -10.28
N PHE A 207 23.93 -17.87 -9.22
CA PHE A 207 23.71 -19.10 -8.47
C PHE A 207 22.40 -19.83 -8.82
N GLU A 208 21.48 -19.23 -9.57
CA GLU A 208 20.25 -19.89 -10.06
C GLU A 208 20.56 -21.06 -11.03
N VAL A 209 21.58 -20.91 -11.88
CA VAL A 209 21.87 -21.82 -13.01
C VAL A 209 22.40 -23.20 -12.57
N SER A 210 22.81 -23.36 -11.32
CA SER A 210 23.40 -24.61 -10.81
C SER A 210 22.38 -25.72 -10.49
N SER A 211 21.08 -25.41 -10.51
CA SER A 211 20.02 -26.34 -10.09
C SER A 211 19.24 -27.00 -11.23
N ILE A 212 19.52 -26.64 -12.50
CA ILE A 212 18.78 -27.15 -13.68
C ILE A 212 19.43 -28.38 -14.32
N HIS A 213 20.66 -28.77 -13.97
CA HIS A 213 21.32 -29.95 -14.54
C HIS A 213 21.72 -30.97 -13.46
N LYS A 214 20.75 -31.81 -13.08
CA LYS A 214 20.94 -33.20 -12.61
C LYS A 214 19.57 -33.88 -12.45
N ASN A 215 19.01 -34.32 -13.57
CA ASN A 215 18.15 -35.50 -13.65
C ASN A 215 18.83 -36.49 -14.59
#